data_AF-A0A381YTK2-F1
#
_entry.id   AF-A0A381YTK2-F1
#
_cell.length_a   1.000
_cell.length_b   1.000
_cell.length_c   1.000
_cell.angle_alpha   90.00
_cell.angle_beta   90.00
_cell.angle_gamma   90.00
#
_symmetry.space_group_name_H-M   'P 1'
#
loop_
_entity.id
_entity.type
_entity.pdbx_description
1 polymer ?
#
loop_
_entity_poly.entity_id
_entity_poly.type
_entity_poly.pdbx_seq_one_letter_code
_entity_poly.pdbx_strand_id
1 'polypeptide(L)' 'MKAIFLEVSTSNNAAVNLYIKNYFIKIRAKEKHYSFCNHKIDTCLFKKK' A
#
# COMPACT_ATOMS: atom_id res chain seq x y z
N MET A 1 -16.26 11.96 9.33
CA MET A 1 -15.58 11.69 8.05
C MET A 1 -15.20 10.22 7.99
N LYS A 2 -15.39 9.53 6.87
CA LYS A 2 -14.97 8.11 6.72
C LYS A 2 -13.45 8.04 6.53
N ALA A 3 -12.79 7.08 7.18
CA ALA A 3 -11.37 6.84 7.00
C ALA A 3 -11.09 6.27 5.59
N ILE A 4 -10.04 6.75 4.93
CA ILE A 4 -9.61 6.28 3.61
C ILE A 4 -8.45 5.31 3.80
N PHE A 5 -8.60 4.12 3.22
CA PHE A 5 -7.60 3.06 3.24
C PHE A 5 -7.18 2.73 1.81
N LEU A 6 -5.91 2.42 1.62
CA LEU A 6 -5.34 2.09 0.33
C LEU A 6 -4.32 0.96 0.48
N GLU A 7 -4.39 -0.01 -0.41
CA GLU A 7 -3.43 -1.11 -0.46
C GLU A 7 -2.58 -0.99 -1.72
N VAL A 8 -1.25 -1.04 -1.58
CA VAL A 8 -0.30 -0.69 -2.64
C VAL A 8 0.79 -1.73 -2.73
N SER A 9 1.15 -2.14 -3.95
CA SER A 9 2.29 -3.02 -4.20
C SER A 9 3.58 -2.39 -3.68
N THR A 10 4.36 -3.14 -2.89
CA THR A 10 5.64 -2.69 -2.35
C THR A 10 6.69 -2.50 -3.45
N SER A 11 6.58 -3.24 -4.55
CA SER A 11 7.43 -3.07 -5.73
C SER A 11 7.17 -1.77 -6.49
N ASN A 12 6.04 -1.08 -6.26
CA ASN A 12 5.70 0.18 -6.92
C ASN A 12 6.17 1.38 -6.08
N ASN A 13 7.49 1.61 -6.07
CA ASN A 13 8.13 2.68 -5.30
C ASN A 13 7.56 4.09 -5.60
N ALA A 14 7.21 4.36 -6.86
CA ALA A 14 6.63 5.65 -7.27
C ALA A 14 5.27 5.89 -6.59
N ALA A 15 4.39 4.88 -6.59
CA ALA A 15 3.10 4.95 -5.94
C ALA A 15 3.25 5.08 -4.41
N VAL A 16 4.11 4.28 -3.79
CA VAL A 16 4.39 4.35 -2.34
C VAL A 16 4.82 5.77 -1.93
N ASN A 17 5.79 6.35 -2.65
CA ASN A 17 6.28 7.69 -2.38
C ASN A 17 5.20 8.77 -2.58
N LEU A 18 4.35 8.62 -3.61
CA LEU A 18 3.23 9.52 -3.86
C LEU A 18 2.25 9.52 -2.68
N TYR A 19 1.90 8.35 -2.14
CA TYR A 19 0.93 8.27 -1.04
C TYR A 19 1.49 8.78 0.28
N ILE A 20 2.77 8.52 0.57
CA ILE A 20 3.44 9.09 1.75
C ILE A 20 3.39 10.62 1.71
N LYS A 21 3.68 11.24 0.55
CA LYS A 21 3.56 12.69 0.35
C LYS A 21 2.12 13.22 0.52
N ASN A 22 1.13 12.38 0.26
CA ASN A 22 -0.30 12.70 0.41
C ASN A 22 -0.85 12.38 1.82
N TYR A 23 0.00 12.38 2.85
CA TYR A 23 -0.36 12.13 4.25
C TYR A 23 -0.97 10.76 4.52
N PHE A 24 -0.64 9.76 3.70
CA PHE A 24 -0.94 8.38 4.03
C PHE A 24 0.15 7.78 4.91
N ILE A 25 -0.27 7.09 5.97
CA ILE A 25 0.62 6.40 6.91
C ILE A 25 0.48 4.90 6.68
N LYS A 26 1.61 4.20 6.57
CA LYS A 26 1.65 2.73 6.53
C LYS A 26 1.20 2.20 7.89
N ILE A 27 0.12 1.42 7.92
CA ILE A 27 -0.51 0.93 9.16
C ILE A 27 -0.36 -0.59 9.37
N ARG A 28 0.07 -1.34 8.34
CA ARG A 28 0.48 -2.74 8.50
C ARG A 28 1.94 -2.92 8.11
N ALA A 29 2.71 -3.47 9.04
CA ALA A 29 4.09 -3.90 8.79
C ALA A 29 4.15 -5.24 8.03
N LYS A 30 3.18 -6.14 8.24
CA LYS A 30 3.09 -7.40 7.52
C LYS A 30 2.54 -7.18 6.11
N GLU A 31 3.35 -7.52 5.12
CA GLU A 31 2.99 -7.56 3.72
C GLU A 31 1.92 -8.61 3.50
N LYS A 32 0.91 -8.28 2.69
CA LYS A 32 0.00 -9.29 2.16
C LYS A 32 0.54 -9.76 0.82
N HIS A 33 0.46 -11.07 0.60
CA HIS A 33 0.91 -11.70 -0.63
C HIS A 33 -0.30 -12.01 -1.51
N TYR A 34 -0.29 -11.51 -2.74
CA TYR A 34 -1.27 -11.83 -3.77
C TYR A 34 -0.60 -12.59 -4.90
N SER A 35 -1.39 -13.34 -5.67
CA SER A 35 -0.95 -13.92 -6.93
C SER A 35 -1.76 -13.32 -8.07
N PHE A 36 -1.06 -12.75 -9.06
CA PHE A 36 -1.67 -12.20 -10.27
C PHE A 36 -0.80 -12.56 -11.48
N CYS A 37 -1.39 -13.15 -12.51
CA CYS A 37 -0.67 -13.63 -13.70
C CYS A 37 0.57 -14.50 -13.37
N ASN A 38 0.46 -15.42 -12.40
CA ASN A 38 1.56 -16.25 -11.88
C ASN A 38 2.72 -15.49 -11.21
N HIS A 39 2.59 -14.17 -10.98
CA HIS A 39 3.52 -13.39 -10.18
C HIS A 39 3.01 -13.25 -8.75
N LYS A 40 3.93 -13.32 -7.78
CA LYS A 40 3.65 -12.95 -6.40
C LYS A 40 3.80 -11.44 -6.26
N ILE A 41 2.80 -10.80 -5.67
CA ILE A 41 2.74 -9.36 -5.45
C ILE A 41 2.59 -9.12 -3.95
N ASP A 42 3.58 -8.43 -3.39
CA ASP A 42 3.59 -8.03 -1.99
C ASP A 42 2.97 -6.64 -1.87
N THR A 43 2.03 -6.46 -0.95
CA THR A 43 1.33 -5.18 -0.77
C THR A 43 1.39 -4.69 0.67
N CYS A 44 1.32 -3.38 0.83
CA CYS A 44 1.24 -2.69 2.11
C CYS A 44 -0.05 -1.89 2.22
N LEU A 45 -0.62 -1.87 3.43
CA LEU A 45 -1.82 -1.09 3.74
C LEU A 45 -1.46 0.29 4.30
N PHE A 46 -2.06 1.31 3.71
CA PHE A 46 -1.93 2.71 4.06
C PHE A 46 -3.28 3.28 4.50
N LYS A 47 -3.25 4.25 5.41
CA LYS A 47 -4.43 5.01 5.86
C LYS A 47 -4.13 6.51 5.76
N LYS A 48 -5.08 7.28 5.23
CA LYS A 48 -4.97 8.74 5.21
C LYS A 48 -5.12 9.29 6.63
N LYS A 49 -4.16 10.11 7.06
CA LYS A 49 -4.19 10.81 8.36
C LYS A 49 -5.33 11.82 8.41
#